data_AF-A0A2D5V8S8-F1
#
_entry.id   AF-A0A2D5V8S8-F1
#
_cell.length_a   1.000
_cell.length_b   1.000
_cell.length_c   1.000
_cell.angle_alpha   90.00
_cell.angle_beta   90.00
_cell.angle_gamma   90.00
#
_symmetry.space_group_name_H-M   'P 1'
#
loop_
_entity.id
_entity.type
_entity.pdbx_description
1 polymer ?
#
loop_
_entity_poly.entity_id
_entity_poly.type
_entity_poly.pdbx_seq_one_letter_code
_entity_poly.pdbx_strand_id
1 'polypeptide(L)'
;MYELRLNRKLTDEYFKDMPKEIRDWIVNAIGSLVVADGIVEEHEFLALREAIGMLDSREEIENMLEMIKQRKLFTVDDISVPLETASGIFFYLASIAVVDGSMKRVEGDLLKSLGPKLGLPNEFVRSVMRWAMRQMEHNKMWSQGQAKLLIERGHILDSLKQAGN
;
A
#
# COMPACT_ATOMS: atom_id res chain seq x y z
N MET A 1 -12.03 5.08 9.36
CA MET A 1 -11.28 3.91 8.86
C MET A 1 -11.42 3.94 7.35
N TYR A 2 -10.33 4.25 6.65
CA TYR A 2 -10.29 4.40 5.20
C TYR A 2 -10.17 3.01 4.58
N GLU A 3 -11.29 2.43 4.15
CA GLU A 3 -11.22 1.23 3.32
C GLU A 3 -11.05 1.68 1.87
N LEU A 4 -9.83 1.57 1.35
CA LEU A 4 -9.65 1.36 -0.07
C LEU A 4 -10.51 0.14 -0.45
N ARG A 5 -11.60 0.37 -1.16
CA ARG A 5 -12.22 -0.70 -1.93
C ARG A 5 -11.38 -0.95 -3.17
N LEU A 6 -10.15 -1.44 -2.95
CA LEU A 6 -9.48 -2.25 -3.96
C LEU A 6 -10.47 -3.33 -4.34
N ASN A 7 -10.68 -3.51 -5.63
CA ASN A 7 -11.55 -4.57 -6.12
C ASN A 7 -11.11 -5.86 -5.42
N ARG A 8 -12.01 -6.51 -4.66
CA ARG A 8 -11.77 -7.66 -3.76
C ARG A 8 -10.99 -8.84 -4.40
N LYS A 9 -10.68 -8.78 -5.69
CA LYS A 9 -9.80 -9.72 -6.41
C LYS A 9 -8.30 -9.55 -6.11
N LEU A 10 -7.85 -8.41 -5.58
CA LEU A 10 -6.44 -8.13 -5.27
C LEU A 10 -6.20 -7.99 -3.75
N THR A 11 -6.97 -8.69 -2.93
CA THR A 11 -6.76 -8.77 -1.47
C THR A 11 -5.76 -9.87 -1.13
N ASP A 12 -5.14 -9.82 0.06
CA ASP A 12 -4.20 -10.81 0.62
C ASP A 12 -4.50 -12.28 0.27
N GLU A 13 -5.78 -12.68 0.24
CA GLU A 13 -6.22 -14.03 -0.12
C GLU A 13 -5.69 -14.50 -1.48
N TYR A 14 -5.50 -13.59 -2.45
CA TYR A 14 -4.94 -13.91 -3.77
C TYR A 14 -3.46 -14.30 -3.70
N PHE A 15 -2.71 -13.74 -2.76
CA PHE A 15 -1.26 -13.96 -2.63
C PHE A 15 -0.91 -15.05 -1.61
N LYS A 16 -1.81 -15.37 -0.68
CA LYS A 16 -1.57 -16.36 0.39
C LYS A 16 -1.21 -17.75 -0.14
N ASP A 17 -1.82 -18.19 -1.24
CA ASP A 17 -1.55 -19.52 -1.80
C ASP A 17 -0.37 -19.53 -2.79
N MET A 18 0.32 -18.41 -2.97
CA MET A 18 1.51 -18.36 -3.82
C MET A 18 2.71 -19.07 -3.16
N PRO A 19 3.68 -19.56 -3.97
CA PRO A 19 4.95 -20.05 -3.46
C PRO A 19 5.60 -19.06 -2.50
N LYS A 20 6.22 -19.58 -1.44
CA LYS A 20 6.86 -18.79 -0.38
C LYS A 20 7.82 -17.74 -0.93
N GLU A 21 8.62 -18.09 -1.93
CA GLU A 21 9.54 -17.17 -2.59
C GLU A 21 8.85 -15.91 -3.13
N ILE A 22 7.67 -16.06 -3.74
CA ILE A 22 6.89 -14.93 -4.26
C ILE A 22 6.30 -14.11 -3.10
N ARG A 23 5.79 -14.78 -2.06
CA ARG A 23 5.26 -14.08 -0.88
C ARG A 23 6.34 -13.27 -0.17
N ASP A 24 7.49 -13.87 0.09
CA ASP A 24 8.66 -13.21 0.70
C ASP A 24 9.08 -12.00 -0.13
N TRP A 25 9.07 -12.13 -1.46
CA TRP A 25 9.35 -11.02 -2.36
C TRP A 25 8.35 -9.87 -2.21
N ILE A 26 7.05 -10.18 -2.17
CA ILE A 26 5.98 -9.18 -1.97
C ILE A 26 6.14 -8.50 -0.60
N VAL A 27 6.38 -9.27 0.45
CA VAL A 27 6.60 -8.77 1.81
C VAL A 27 7.79 -7.82 1.86
N ASN A 28 8.91 -8.18 1.25
CA ASN A 28 10.11 -7.33 1.19
C ASN A 28 9.86 -6.06 0.36
N ALA A 29 9.09 -6.15 -0.73
CA ALA A 29 8.69 -5.01 -1.53
C ALA A 29 7.81 -4.03 -0.73
N ILE A 30 6.81 -4.53 -0.01
CA ILE A 30 5.95 -3.72 0.86
C ILE A 30 6.79 -3.08 1.97
N GLY A 31 7.60 -3.88 2.67
CA GLY A 31 8.47 -3.38 3.74
C GLY A 31 9.40 -2.28 3.25
N SER A 32 9.98 -2.43 2.05
CA SER A 32 10.84 -1.40 1.45
C SER A 32 10.08 -0.13 1.10
N LEU A 33 8.85 -0.24 0.58
CA LEU A 33 8.00 0.93 0.26
C LEU A 33 7.68 1.73 1.52
N VAL A 34 7.28 1.05 2.60
CA VAL A 34 6.89 1.69 3.88
C VAL A 34 8.07 2.37 4.60
N VAL A 35 9.30 1.88 4.43
CA VAL A 35 10.46 2.49 5.10
C VAL A 35 11.23 3.47 4.22
N ALA A 36 10.81 3.66 2.96
CA ALA A 36 11.59 4.36 1.94
C ALA A 36 11.84 5.83 2.27
N ASP A 37 10.89 6.50 2.89
CA ASP A 37 10.96 7.91 3.28
C ASP A 37 11.47 8.10 4.73
N GLY A 38 11.63 6.99 5.46
CA GLY A 38 12.05 6.94 6.85
C GLY A 38 10.97 7.34 7.86
N ILE A 39 9.70 7.51 7.50
CA ILE A 39 8.64 7.88 8.44
C ILE A 39 7.49 6.87 8.31
N VAL A 40 7.28 6.04 9.34
CA VAL A 40 6.17 5.09 9.34
C VAL A 40 4.90 5.76 9.90
N GLU A 41 3.90 5.98 9.05
CA GLU A 41 2.63 6.64 9.37
C GLU A 41 1.46 5.64 9.57
N GLU A 42 0.36 6.09 10.18
CA GLU A 42 -0.79 5.23 10.55
C GLU A 42 -1.37 4.42 9.37
N HIS A 43 -1.41 5.04 8.18
CA HIS A 43 -1.97 4.42 6.99
C HIS A 43 -1.08 3.30 6.42
N GLU A 44 0.21 3.30 6.72
CA GLU A 44 1.16 2.27 6.29
C GLU A 44 1.03 1.00 7.14
N PHE A 45 0.46 1.08 8.34
CA PHE A 45 0.17 -0.09 9.16
C PHE A 45 -0.79 -1.06 8.45
N LEU A 46 -1.66 -0.57 7.57
CA LEU A 46 -2.52 -1.46 6.77
C LEU A 46 -1.66 -2.34 5.85
N ALA A 47 -0.74 -1.74 5.11
CA ALA A 47 0.18 -2.46 4.23
C ALA A 47 1.07 -3.44 5.00
N LEU A 48 1.56 -3.02 6.18
CA LEU A 48 2.35 -3.90 7.05
C LEU A 48 1.53 -5.09 7.57
N ARG A 49 0.25 -4.87 7.92
CA ARG A 49 -0.64 -5.96 8.35
C ARG A 49 -0.89 -6.97 7.24
N GLU A 50 -1.07 -6.48 6.01
CA GLU A 50 -1.23 -7.32 4.82
C GLU A 50 0.03 -8.17 4.59
N ALA A 51 1.22 -7.55 4.63
CA ALA A 51 2.49 -8.26 4.52
C ALA A 51 2.69 -9.31 5.63
N ILE A 52 2.36 -8.97 6.88
CA ILE A 52 2.39 -9.93 8.01
C ILE A 52 1.47 -11.12 7.75
N GLY A 53 0.34 -10.91 7.09
CA GLY A 53 -0.61 -11.97 6.72
C GLY A 53 -0.08 -12.96 5.68
N MET A 54 1.05 -12.66 5.02
CA MET A 54 1.71 -13.53 4.03
C MET A 54 2.89 -14.32 4.59
N LEU A 55 3.30 -14.05 5.84
CA LEU A 55 4.41 -14.72 6.51
C LEU A 55 3.94 -16.01 7.22
N ASP A 56 4.78 -17.05 7.19
CA ASP A 56 4.43 -18.39 7.68
C ASP A 56 4.73 -18.56 9.18
N SER A 57 5.61 -17.72 9.73
CA SER A 57 6.12 -17.88 11.09
C SER A 57 6.20 -16.58 11.89
N ARG A 58 6.17 -16.74 13.21
CA ARG A 58 6.39 -15.63 14.14
C ARG A 58 7.78 -15.02 14.02
N GLU A 59 8.80 -15.83 13.73
CA GLU A 59 10.18 -15.36 13.56
C GLU A 59 10.31 -14.42 12.36
N GLU A 60 9.66 -14.73 11.24
CA GLU A 60 9.64 -13.84 10.07
C GLU A 60 8.95 -12.51 10.38
N ILE A 61 7.83 -12.57 11.12
CA ILE A 61 7.12 -11.36 11.56
C ILE A 61 8.03 -10.50 12.45
N GLU A 62 8.71 -11.11 13.42
CA GLU A 62 9.63 -10.41 14.32
C GLU A 62 10.80 -9.77 13.56
N ASN A 63 11.41 -10.50 12.61
CA ASN A 63 12.48 -10.00 11.75
C ASN A 63 12.01 -8.81 10.88
N MET A 64 10.83 -8.91 10.27
CA MET A 64 10.25 -7.82 9.48
C MET A 64 10.03 -6.57 10.34
N LEU A 65 9.42 -6.73 11.52
CA LEU A 65 9.17 -5.63 12.44
C LEU A 65 10.48 -4.99 12.93
N GLU A 66 11.53 -5.79 13.14
CA GLU A 66 12.85 -5.27 13.50
C GLU A 66 13.48 -4.44 12.36
N MET A 67 13.41 -4.93 11.13
CA MET A 67 13.88 -4.19 9.94
C MET A 67 13.16 -2.85 9.76
N ILE A 68 11.84 -2.82 9.98
CA ILE A 68 11.02 -1.60 9.93
C ILE A 68 11.45 -0.62 11.03
N LYS A 69 11.62 -1.09 12.27
CA LYS A 69 12.09 -0.26 13.39
C LYS A 69 13.47 0.35 13.09
N GLN A 70 14.34 -0.42 12.44
CA GLN A 70 15.68 0.02 12.06
C GLN A 70 15.70 0.88 10.77
N ARG A 71 14.54 1.07 10.12
CA ARG A 71 14.39 1.80 8.84
C ARG A 71 15.33 1.29 7.76
N LYS A 72 15.54 -0.03 7.75
CA LYS A 72 16.39 -0.68 6.75
C LYS A 72 15.54 -1.13 5.59
N LEU A 73 15.98 -0.77 4.38
CA LEU A 73 15.41 -1.32 3.15
C LEU A 73 15.60 -2.83 3.12
N PHE A 74 14.59 -3.54 2.63
CA PHE A 74 14.68 -4.97 2.41
C PHE A 74 15.34 -5.22 1.06
N THR A 75 16.08 -6.32 0.96
CA THR A 75 16.60 -6.75 -0.33
C THR A 75 15.45 -7.27 -1.17
N VAL A 76 15.27 -6.67 -2.35
CA VAL A 76 14.30 -7.12 -3.35
C VAL A 76 15.08 -7.38 -4.62
N ASP A 77 15.32 -8.64 -4.95
CA ASP A 77 16.05 -9.04 -6.16
C ASP A 77 15.09 -9.29 -7.33
N ASP A 78 15.62 -9.66 -8.49
CA ASP A 78 14.79 -10.06 -9.63
C ASP A 78 14.06 -11.38 -9.31
N ILE A 79 12.80 -11.49 -9.72
CA ILE A 79 12.00 -12.70 -9.56
C ILE A 79 11.34 -13.09 -10.87
N SER A 80 11.36 -14.39 -11.18
CA SER A 80 10.72 -14.94 -12.37
C SER A 80 9.32 -15.45 -12.03
N VAL A 81 8.30 -14.76 -12.52
CA VAL A 81 6.90 -15.16 -12.37
C VAL A 81 6.14 -14.98 -13.69
N PRO A 82 5.02 -15.68 -13.91
CA PRO A 82 4.18 -15.44 -15.08
C PRO A 82 3.76 -13.97 -15.18
N LEU A 83 3.68 -13.44 -16.40
CA LEU A 83 3.38 -12.01 -16.64
C LEU A 83 2.07 -11.56 -15.97
N GLU A 84 1.06 -12.44 -15.92
CA GLU A 84 -0.21 -12.17 -15.22
C GLU A 84 0.01 -11.98 -13.71
N THR A 85 0.79 -12.85 -13.08
CA THR A 85 1.18 -12.75 -11.67
C THR A 85 1.99 -11.49 -11.41
N ALA A 86 3.02 -11.22 -12.23
CA ALA A 86 3.84 -10.01 -12.14
C ALA A 86 2.98 -8.74 -12.21
N SER A 87 2.04 -8.71 -13.16
CA SER A 87 1.12 -7.58 -13.34
C SER A 87 0.23 -7.39 -12.11
N GLY A 88 -0.33 -8.47 -11.58
CA GLY A 88 -1.17 -8.45 -10.37
C GLY A 88 -0.40 -7.93 -9.15
N ILE A 89 0.81 -8.44 -8.92
CA ILE A 89 1.70 -7.96 -7.83
C ILE A 89 1.99 -6.46 -8.01
N PHE A 90 2.31 -6.02 -9.22
CA PHE A 90 2.68 -4.63 -9.45
C PHE A 90 1.51 -3.65 -9.25
N PHE A 91 0.30 -4.02 -9.68
CA PHE A 91 -0.91 -3.25 -9.38
C PHE A 91 -1.21 -3.20 -7.89
N TYR A 92 -0.99 -4.30 -7.17
CA TYR A 92 -1.17 -4.37 -5.73
C TYR A 92 -0.19 -3.44 -4.99
N LEU A 93 1.12 -3.53 -5.29
CA LEU A 93 2.13 -2.62 -4.73
C LEU A 93 1.85 -1.15 -5.04
N ALA A 94 1.43 -0.85 -6.27
CA ALA A 94 1.08 0.51 -6.66
C ALA A 94 -0.14 1.05 -5.92
N SER A 95 -1.07 0.16 -5.53
CA SER A 95 -2.26 0.54 -4.75
C SER A 95 -1.92 0.84 -3.30
N ILE A 96 -1.03 0.05 -2.71
CA ILE A 96 -0.48 0.31 -1.37
C ILE A 96 0.18 1.68 -1.33
N ALA A 97 1.03 1.98 -2.32
CA ALA A 97 1.77 3.23 -2.37
C ALA A 97 0.91 4.50 -2.49
N VAL A 98 -0.40 4.40 -2.80
CA VAL A 98 -1.28 5.57 -2.96
C VAL A 98 -2.48 5.60 -2.02
N VAL A 99 -2.48 4.75 -0.98
CA VAL A 99 -3.62 4.51 -0.08
C VAL A 99 -4.09 5.76 0.67
N ASP A 100 -3.14 6.56 1.15
CA ASP A 100 -3.38 7.79 1.91
C ASP A 100 -3.67 9.00 1.02
N GLY A 101 -3.52 8.83 -0.30
CA GLY A 101 -3.61 9.91 -1.28
C GLY A 101 -2.34 10.74 -1.42
N SER A 102 -1.17 10.23 -0.96
CA SER A 102 0.12 10.91 -1.13
C SER A 102 1.30 9.97 -1.45
N MET A 103 1.75 10.04 -2.71
CA MET A 103 2.99 9.51 -3.29
C MET A 103 4.25 10.33 -2.97
N LYS A 104 5.13 9.99 -2.01
CA LYS A 104 6.43 10.70 -1.93
C LYS A 104 7.32 10.30 -3.11
N ARG A 105 8.23 11.20 -3.51
CA ARG A 105 9.11 10.96 -4.67
C ARG A 105 9.97 9.69 -4.48
N VAL A 106 10.47 9.47 -3.27
CA VAL A 106 11.33 8.32 -2.94
C VAL A 106 10.56 6.99 -3.06
N GLU A 107 9.32 6.92 -2.58
CA GLU A 107 8.44 5.77 -2.74
C GLU A 107 8.09 5.55 -4.21
N GLY A 108 7.81 6.62 -4.96
CA GLY A 108 7.50 6.53 -6.39
C GLY A 108 8.69 6.02 -7.22
N ASP A 109 9.90 6.49 -6.91
CA ASP A 109 11.14 6.03 -7.53
C ASP A 109 11.42 4.55 -7.17
N LEU A 110 11.20 4.17 -5.91
CA LEU A 110 11.32 2.78 -5.45
C LEU A 110 10.29 1.87 -6.14
N LEU A 111 9.01 2.21 -6.12
CA LEU A 111 7.94 1.46 -6.78
C LEU A 111 8.25 1.26 -8.27
N LYS A 112 8.67 2.32 -8.96
CA LYS A 112 9.06 2.23 -10.37
C LYS A 112 10.22 1.26 -10.60
N SER A 113 11.15 1.15 -9.64
CA SER A 113 12.28 0.21 -9.72
C SER A 113 11.88 -1.26 -9.52
N LEU A 114 10.75 -1.53 -8.86
CA LEU A 114 10.26 -2.89 -8.62
C LEU A 114 9.66 -3.54 -9.87
N GLY A 115 9.14 -2.73 -10.81
CA GLY A 115 8.55 -3.22 -12.05
C GLY A 115 9.51 -4.09 -12.89
N PRO A 116 10.71 -3.58 -13.25
CA PRO A 116 11.71 -4.37 -13.95
C PRO A 116 12.14 -5.65 -13.21
N LYS A 117 12.15 -5.64 -11.87
CA LYS A 117 12.49 -6.81 -11.04
C LYS A 117 11.46 -7.93 -11.13
N LEU A 118 10.22 -7.60 -11.47
CA LEU A 118 9.16 -8.56 -11.80
C LEU A 118 9.20 -9.02 -13.28
N GLY A 119 10.20 -8.57 -14.05
CA GLY A 119 10.26 -8.82 -15.50
C GLY A 119 9.27 -7.98 -16.32
N LEU A 120 8.70 -6.92 -15.76
CA LEU A 120 7.70 -6.10 -16.47
C LEU A 120 8.34 -5.12 -17.46
N PRO A 121 7.75 -4.94 -18.66
CA PRO A 121 8.22 -3.94 -19.60
C PRO A 121 8.10 -2.52 -19.04
N ASN A 122 9.10 -1.67 -19.31
CA ASN A 122 9.12 -0.27 -18.84
C ASN A 122 7.85 0.53 -19.22
N GLU A 123 7.27 0.29 -20.40
CA GLU A 123 6.03 0.97 -20.82
C GLU A 123 4.81 0.54 -19.99
N PHE A 124 4.76 -0.74 -19.59
CA PHE A 124 3.73 -1.24 -18.68
C PHE A 124 3.88 -0.58 -17.31
N VAL A 125 5.10 -0.57 -16.77
CA VAL A 125 5.43 0.08 -15.49
C VAL A 125 4.98 1.54 -15.50
N ARG A 126 5.32 2.31 -16.54
CA ARG A 126 4.89 3.71 -16.69
C ARG A 126 3.37 3.86 -16.73
N SER A 127 2.67 2.91 -17.36
CA SER A 127 1.21 2.93 -17.46
C SER A 127 0.54 2.71 -16.10
N VAL A 128 1.04 1.76 -15.32
CA VAL A 128 0.57 1.53 -13.95
C VAL A 128 0.91 2.71 -13.04
N MET A 129 2.09 3.31 -13.15
CA MET A 129 2.43 4.52 -12.39
C MET A 129 1.47 5.68 -12.68
N ARG A 130 1.11 5.90 -13.95
CA ARG A 130 0.10 6.92 -14.33
C ARG A 130 -1.28 6.58 -13.76
N TRP A 131 -1.65 5.30 -13.75
CA TRP A 131 -2.89 4.85 -13.13
C TRP A 131 -2.88 5.11 -11.61
N ALA A 132 -1.79 4.80 -10.92
CA ALA A 132 -1.64 5.02 -9.47
C ALA A 132 -1.77 6.51 -9.12
N MET A 133 -1.11 7.40 -9.88
CA MET A 133 -1.26 8.85 -9.69
C MET A 133 -2.71 9.34 -9.84
N ARG A 134 -3.48 8.74 -10.76
CA ARG A 134 -4.91 9.07 -10.90
C ARG A 134 -5.72 8.55 -9.71
N GLN A 135 -5.46 7.33 -9.24
CA GLN A 135 -6.11 6.78 -8.05
C GLN A 135 -5.84 7.65 -6.81
N MET A 136 -4.59 8.09 -6.64
CA MET A 136 -4.18 8.98 -5.56
C MET A 136 -5.00 10.29 -5.55
N GLU A 137 -5.18 10.92 -6.72
CA GLU A 137 -5.99 12.13 -6.83
C GLU A 137 -7.45 11.88 -6.46
N HIS A 138 -8.03 10.76 -6.91
CA HIS A 138 -9.38 10.36 -6.52
C HIS A 138 -9.51 10.14 -5.00
N ASN A 139 -8.55 9.46 -4.38
CA ASN A 139 -8.53 9.22 -2.93
C ASN A 139 -8.46 10.55 -2.16
N LYS A 140 -7.62 11.48 -2.61
CA LYS A 140 -7.50 12.81 -2.00
C LYS A 140 -8.81 13.60 -2.08
N MET A 141 -9.47 13.62 -3.24
CA MET A 141 -10.77 14.28 -3.42
C MET A 141 -11.82 13.67 -2.49
N TRP A 142 -11.86 12.33 -2.38
CA TRP A 142 -12.79 11.63 -1.50
C TRP A 142 -12.56 11.97 -0.02
N SER A 143 -11.31 11.91 0.45
CA SER A 143 -10.94 12.25 1.83
C SER A 143 -11.31 13.69 2.18
N GLN A 144 -11.10 14.65 1.27
CA GLN A 144 -11.53 16.04 1.46
C GLN A 144 -13.05 16.18 1.55
N GLY A 145 -13.80 15.45 0.70
CA GLY A 145 -15.26 15.40 0.76
C GLY A 145 -15.76 14.86 2.10
N GLN A 146 -15.14 13.79 2.59
CA GLN A 146 -15.51 13.17 3.86
C GLN A 146 -15.24 14.09 5.05
N ALA A 147 -14.11 14.81 5.06
CA ALA A 147 -13.79 15.78 6.11
C ALA A 147 -14.87 16.89 6.22
N LYS A 148 -15.37 17.38 5.08
CA LYS A 148 -16.46 18.38 5.06
C LYS A 148 -17.75 17.84 5.68
N LEU A 149 -18.14 16.61 5.33
CA LEU A 149 -19.33 15.97 5.90
C LEU A 149 -19.21 15.73 7.42
N LEU A 150 -18.00 15.44 7.92
CA LEU A 150 -17.76 15.29 9.35
C LEU A 150 -17.91 16.61 10.11
N ILE A 151 -17.44 17.72 9.54
CA ILE A 151 -17.64 19.06 10.10
C ILE A 151 -19.13 19.41 10.13
N GLU A 152 -19.85 19.16 9.03
CA GLU A 152 -21.29 19.39 8.94
C GLU A 152 -22.06 18.59 10.01
N ARG A 153 -21.73 17.30 10.17
CA ARG A 153 -22.27 16.47 11.25
C ARG A 153 -22.00 17.08 12.64
N GLY A 154 -20.81 17.62 12.88
CA GLY A 154 -20.47 18.31 14.12
C GLY A 154 -21.39 19.48 14.41
N HIS A 155 -21.60 20.35 13.42
CA HIS A 155 -22.52 21.49 13.54
C HIS A 155 -23.96 21.06 13.82
N ILE A 156 -24.44 19.99 13.16
CA ILE A 156 -25.78 19.43 13.42
C ILE A 156 -25.90 18.99 14.88
N LEU A 157 -24.92 18.25 15.41
CA LEU A 157 -24.94 17.77 16.79
C LEU A 157 -24.87 18.92 17.81
N ASP A 158 -24.11 19.97 17.53
CA ASP A 158 -24.00 21.12 18.43
C ASP A 158 -25.27 21.98 18.43
N SER A 159 -25.97 22.07 17.29
CA SER A 159 -27.27 22.75 17.22
C SER A 159 -28.33 22.09 18.13
N LEU A 160 -28.30 20.77 18.27
CA LEU A 160 -29.18 20.04 19.19
C LEU A 160 -28.85 20.32 20.67
N LYS A 161 -27.57 20.45 21.02
CA LYS A 161 -27.16 20.79 22.40
C LYS A 161 -27.59 22.19 22.81
N GLN A 162 -27.57 23.14 21.87
CA GLN A 162 -28.00 24.51 22.12
C GLN A 162 -29.52 24.65 22.25
N ALA A 163 -30.29 23.80 21.55
CA ALA A 163 -31.75 23.79 21.62
C ALA A 163 -32.32 23.06 22.87
N GLY A 164 -31.50 22.29 23.58
CA GLY A 164 -31.87 21.57 24.80
C GLY A 164 -31.61 22.31 26.12
N ASN A 165 -31.07 23.54 26.05
CA ASN A 165 -30.93 24.50 27.16
C ASN A 165 -31.92 25.65 26.98
#